data_AF-Q3AQ94-F1
#
_entry.id   AF-Q3AQ94-F1
#
_cell.length_a   1.000
_cell.length_b   1.000
_cell.length_c   1.000
_cell.angle_alpha   90.00
_cell.angle_beta   90.00
_cell.angle_gamma   90.00
#
_symmetry.space_group_name_H-M   'P 1'
#
loop_
_entity.id
_entity.type
_entity.pdbx_description
1 polymer ?
#
loop_
_entity_poly.entity_id
_entity_poly.type
_entity_poly.pdbx_seq_one_letter_code
_entity_poly.pdbx_strand_id
1 'polypeptide(L)' 'MLVSTSIRINQELYEQAKQDAKLEHRSIAGQIEFWARVGRAALDNPDLPVSFIAESLASLAEPREHATPFIPRSSKQ' A
#
# COMPACT_ATOMS: atom_id res chain seq x y z
N MET A 1 -7.32 20.98 1.72
CA MET A 1 -5.95 21.41 1.39
C MET A 1 -5.01 20.27 1.74
N LEU A 2 -4.09 19.89 0.85
CA LEU A 2 -3.00 18.98 1.22
C LEU A 2 -2.00 19.80 2.04
N VAL A 3 -1.93 19.51 3.33
CA VAL A 3 -0.99 20.18 4.25
C VAL A 3 0.26 19.32 4.32
N SER A 4 1.39 19.83 3.83
CA SER A 4 2.67 19.16 3.99
C SER A 4 3.22 19.42 5.39
N THR A 5 3.58 18.36 6.10
CA THR A 5 4.21 18.44 7.42
C THR A 5 5.61 17.85 7.33
N SER A 6 6.62 18.63 7.69
CA SER A 6 8.00 18.15 7.74
C SER A 6 8.20 17.28 8.98
N ILE A 7 8.73 16.07 8.79
CA ILE A 7 9.06 15.13 9.87
C ILE A 7 10.54 14.74 9.78
N ARG A 8 11.16 14.50 10.93
CA ARG A 8 12.50 13.92 10.99
C ARG A 8 12.40 12.40 10.97
N ILE A 9 13.20 11.76 10.15
CA ILE A 9 13.29 10.30 10.04
C ILE A 9 14.75 9.86 10.12
N ASN A 10 14.98 8.61 10.49
CA ASN A 10 16.31 8.03 10.51
C ASN A 10 16.86 7.94 9.07
N GLN A 11 18.15 8.23 8.89
CA GLN A 11 18.83 8.19 7.58
C GLN A 11 18.77 6.79 6.94
N GLU A 12 18.90 5.72 7.73
CA GLU A 12 18.81 4.35 7.25
C GLU A 12 17.44 4.04 6.67
N LEU A 13 16.37 4.44 7.38
CA LEU A 13 15.00 4.30 6.89
C LEU A 13 14.78 5.08 5.59
N TYR A 14 15.36 6.27 5.47
CA TYR A 14 15.28 7.06 4.25
C TYR A 14 15.97 6.37 3.06
N GLU A 15 17.17 5.82 3.25
CA GLU A 15 17.89 5.12 2.18
C GLU A 15 17.19 3.81 1.78
N GLN A 16 16.60 3.08 2.73
CA GLN A 16 15.76 1.92 2.43
C GLN A 16 14.53 2.32 1.60
N ALA A 17 13.81 3.36 2.04
CA ALA A 17 12.63 3.85 1.32
C ALA A 17 12.99 4.33 -0.09
N LYS A 18 14.16 4.96 -0.28
CA LYS A 18 14.63 5.43 -1.58
C LYS A 18 14.94 4.28 -2.54
N GLN A 19 15.50 3.19 -2.05
CA GLN A 19 15.76 2.00 -2.87
C GLN A 19 14.46 1.35 -3.31
N ASP A 20 13.55 1.10 -2.38
CA ASP A 20 12.27 0.44 -2.66
C ASP A 20 11.36 1.32 -3.52
N ALA A 21 11.32 2.63 -3.27
CA ALA A 21 10.57 3.58 -4.09
C ALA A 21 10.97 3.52 -5.57
N LYS A 22 12.27 3.33 -5.85
CA LYS A 22 12.78 3.19 -7.22
C LYS A 22 12.30 1.90 -7.88
N LEU A 23 12.26 0.79 -7.13
CA LEU A 23 11.80 -0.51 -7.62
C LEU A 23 10.28 -0.52 -7.87
N GLU A 24 9.54 0.13 -6.98
CA GLU A 24 8.07 0.14 -6.98
C GLU A 24 7.45 1.31 -7.76
N HIS A 25 8.28 2.11 -8.44
CA HIS A 25 7.86 3.32 -9.16
C HIS A 25 7.04 4.31 -8.30
N ARG A 26 7.38 4.43 -7.01
CA ARG A 26 6.77 5.39 -6.06
C ARG A 26 7.72 6.56 -5.78
N SER A 27 7.19 7.65 -5.21
CA SER A 27 8.03 8.66 -4.57
C SER A 27 8.55 8.13 -3.23
N ILE A 28 9.65 8.69 -2.72
CA ILE A 28 10.22 8.28 -1.42
C ILE A 28 9.19 8.47 -0.30
N ALA A 29 8.52 9.63 -0.29
CA ALA A 29 7.44 9.90 0.66
C ALA A 29 6.29 8.89 0.50
N GLY A 30 5.91 8.59 -0.75
CA GLY A 30 4.87 7.59 -1.04
C GLY A 30 5.22 6.19 -0.57
N GLN A 31 6.50 5.80 -0.65
CA GLN A 31 6.97 4.51 -0.13
C GLN A 31 6.90 4.45 1.40
N ILE A 32 7.29 5.52 2.10
CA ILE A 32 7.18 5.60 3.56
C ILE A 32 5.71 5.58 4.00
N GLU A 33 4.84 6.33 3.31
CA GLU A 33 3.40 6.30 3.56
C GLU A 33 2.81 4.90 3.34
N PHE A 34 3.25 4.20 2.29
CA PHE A 34 2.82 2.83 2.01
C PHE A 34 3.18 1.89 3.17
N TRP A 35 4.44 1.90 3.61
CA TRP A 35 4.85 1.11 4.78
C TRP A 35 4.07 1.46 6.04
N ALA A 36 3.80 2.74 6.29
CA ALA A 36 3.01 3.16 7.44
C ALA A 36 1.56 2.63 7.36
N ARG A 37 0.94 2.64 6.17
CA ARG A 37 -0.41 2.09 5.97
C ARG A 37 -0.43 0.57 6.16
N VAL A 38 0.53 -0.14 5.57
CA VAL A 38 0.68 -1.59 5.71
C VAL A 38 0.90 -1.97 7.18
N GLY A 39 1.84 -1.30 7.86
CA GLY A 39 2.14 -1.55 9.27
C GLY A 39 0.93 -1.32 10.18
N ARG A 40 0.18 -0.23 9.97
CA ARG A 40 -1.07 0.00 10.72
C ARG A 40 -2.09 -1.10 10.47
N ALA A 41 -2.35 -1.45 9.20
CA ALA A 41 -3.30 -2.50 8.87
C ALA A 41 -2.88 -3.88 9.42
N ALA A 42 -1.59 -4.19 9.47
CA ALA A 42 -1.08 -5.43 10.05
C ALA A 42 -1.24 -5.46 11.58
N LEU A 43 -1.07 -4.32 12.27
CA LEU A 43 -1.33 -4.22 13.70
C LEU A 43 -2.82 -4.38 14.03
N ASP A 44 -3.70 -3.79 13.20
CA ASP A 44 -5.16 -3.88 13.37
C ASP A 44 -5.71 -5.27 13.01
N ASN A 45 -5.01 -6.03 12.16
CA ASN A 45 -5.41 -7.34 11.65
C ASN A 45 -4.27 -8.36 11.79
N PRO A 46 -3.91 -8.77 13.01
CA PRO A 46 -2.74 -9.60 13.28
C PRO A 46 -2.81 -10.99 12.63
N ASP A 47 -4.01 -11.47 12.31
CA ASP A 47 -4.23 -12.78 11.69
C ASP A 47 -4.02 -12.75 10.17
N LEU A 48 -3.91 -11.56 9.55
CA LEU A 48 -3.72 -11.42 8.12
C LEU A 48 -2.23 -11.37 7.75
N PRO A 49 -1.78 -12.13 6.73
CA PRO A 49 -0.42 -12.02 6.23
C PRO A 49 -0.12 -10.60 5.72
N VAL A 50 1.07 -10.08 6.05
CA VAL A 50 1.49 -8.75 5.62
C VAL A 50 1.49 -8.60 4.09
N SER A 51 1.88 -9.67 3.37
CA SER A 51 1.82 -9.70 1.90
C SER A 51 0.41 -9.48 1.37
N PHE A 52 -0.58 -10.16 1.95
CA PHE A 52 -1.99 -10.01 1.57
C PHE A 52 -2.49 -8.58 1.81
N ILE A 53 -2.09 -7.95 2.92
CA ILE A 53 -2.43 -6.56 3.22
C ILE A 53 -1.81 -5.62 2.18
N ALA A 54 -0.51 -5.81 1.88
CA ALA A 54 0.21 -4.99 0.91
C ALA A 54 -0.41 -5.07 -0.49
N GLU A 55 -0.71 -6.29 -0.97
CA GLU A 55 -1.35 -6.52 -2.26
C GLU A 55 -2.77 -5.96 -2.30
N SER A 56 -3.56 -6.17 -1.24
CA SER A 56 -4.92 -5.63 -1.15
C SER A 56 -4.93 -4.10 -1.21
N LEU A 57 -4.00 -3.44 -0.50
CA LEU A 57 -3.85 -1.98 -0.55
C LEU A 57 -3.41 -1.48 -1.93
N ALA A 58 -2.56 -2.23 -2.63
CA ALA A 58 -2.17 -1.91 -4.00
C ALA A 58 -3.37 -2.04 -4.95
N SER A 59 -4.12 -3.13 -4.90
CA SER A 59 -5.33 -3.34 -5.72
C SER A 59 -6.41 -2.28 -5.45
N LEU A 60 -6.58 -1.86 -4.20
CA LEU A 60 -7.52 -0.78 -3.84
C LEU A 60 -7.13 0.59 -4.40
N ALA A 61 -5.85 0.80 -4.72
CA ALA A 61 -5.35 2.03 -5.31
C ALA A 61 -5.48 2.04 -6.85
N GLU A 62 -5.78 0.90 -7.47
CA GLU A 62 -5.97 0.82 -8.92
C GLU A 62 -7.27 1.51 -9.37
N PRO A 63 -7.30 2.11 -10.56
CA PRO A 63 -8.52 2.68 -11.12
C PRO A 63 -9.62 1.63 -11.25
N ARG A 64 -10.83 1.96 -10.79
CA ARG A 64 -12.00 1.06 -10.89
C ARG A 64 -12.37 0.71 -12.33
N GLU A 65 -12.00 1.55 -13.29
CA GLU A 65 -12.17 1.30 -14.73
C GLU A 65 -11.39 0.07 -15.22
N HIS A 66 -10.33 -0.34 -14.52
CA HIS A 66 -9.58 -1.56 -14.83
C HIS A 66 -10.12 -2.81 -14.12
N ALA A 67 -11.11 -2.66 -13.23
CA ALA A 67 -11.70 -3.79 -12.52
C ALA A 67 -12.68 -4.56 -13.41
N THR A 68 -12.65 -5.89 -13.33
CA THR A 68 -13.66 -6.74 -13.97
C THR A 68 -14.83 -7.01 -13.01
N PRO A 69 -16.09 -7.00 -13.49
CA PRO A 69 -17.23 -7.36 -12.63
C PRO A 69 -17.10 -8.77 -12.10
N PHE A 70 -17.26 -8.94 -10.78
CA PHE A 70 -17.34 -10.26 -10.17
C PHE A 70 -18.65 -10.94 -10.59
N ILE A 71 -18.56 -12.11 -11.24
CA ILE A 71 -19.72 -12.95 -11.59
C ILE A 71 -19.77 -14.15 -10.63
N PRO A 72 -20.71 -14.18 -9.66
CA PRO A 72 -20.83 -15.28 -8.71
C PRO A 72 -21.14 -16.61 -9.42
N ARG A 73 -20.46 -17.68 -8.99
CA ARG A 73 -20.67 -19.03 -9.54
C ARG A 73 -22.10 -19.56 -9.39
N SER A 74 -22.86 -19.06 -8.42
CA SER A 74 -24.26 -19.44 -8.17
C SER A 74 -25.25 -18.92 -9.21
N SER A 75 -24.85 -17.99 -10.09
CA SER A 75 -25.73 -17.41 -11.12
C SER A 75 -25.85 -18.24 -12.40
N LYS A 76 -25.16 -19.39 -12.51
CA LYS A 76 -25.15 -20.26 -13.71
C LYS A 76 -25.92 -21.58 -13.52
N GLN A 77 -26.73 -21.71 -12.48
CA GLN A 77 -27.66 -22.85 -12.31
C GLN A 77 -29.08 -22.32 -12.14
#